data_AF-A0A7C4MSB9-F1
#
_entry.id   AF-A0A7C4MSB9-F1
#
_cell.length_a   1.000
_cell.length_b   1.000
_cell.length_c   1.000
_cell.angle_alpha   90.00
_cell.angle_beta   90.00
_cell.angle_gamma   90.00
#
_symmetry.space_group_name_H-M   'P 1'
#
loop_
_entity.id
_entity.type
_entity.pdbx_description
1 polymer ?
#
loop_
_entity_poly.entity_id
_entity_poly.type
_entity_poly.pdbx_seq_one_letter_code
_entity_poly.pdbx_strand_id
1 'polypeptide(L)'
;MDEIVKFIDHWQTLIGAIIGGLFALSVALLVAYKARRSEEISAAMLLVGDLVSVRVAGERLDDLAVNKKISKENYALWFSEKMILSRPKISPLFEASVIRVMPINKNLAAHLELFHTIYTAIEHKLERLSKDFEAIREKGKPIRSNESMLADADIVLREFKTATTHAYCAEQLLSRLVLNNFPTWRRLRRIISPSSHEQRCHKLLKEGDT
;
A
#
# COMPACT_ATOMS: atom_id res chain seq x y z
N MET A 1 -46.57 -13.27 51.88
CA MET A 1 -46.58 -13.65 50.45
C MET A 1 -46.22 -12.45 49.57
N ASP A 2 -46.80 -11.28 49.82
CA ASP A 2 -46.55 -10.05 49.06
C ASP A 2 -45.10 -9.54 49.05
N GLU A 3 -44.34 -9.67 50.14
CA GLU A 3 -42.94 -9.23 50.17
C GLU A 3 -42.01 -10.10 49.31
N ILE A 4 -42.25 -11.41 49.27
CA ILE A 4 -41.48 -12.34 48.44
C ILE A 4 -41.74 -12.07 46.95
N VAL A 5 -43.00 -11.79 46.60
CA VAL A 5 -43.39 -11.43 45.22
C VAL A 5 -42.74 -10.11 44.79
N LYS A 6 -42.76 -9.07 45.65
CA LYS A 6 -42.09 -7.79 45.37
C LYS A 6 -40.57 -7.92 45.23
N PHE A 7 -39.94 -8.76 46.05
CA PHE A 7 -38.50 -9.03 45.97
C PHE A 7 -38.13 -9.70 44.64
N ILE A 8 -38.91 -10.71 44.21
CA ILE A 8 -38.70 -11.41 42.94
C ILE A 8 -38.88 -10.45 41.75
N ASP A 9 -39.91 -9.60 41.76
CA ASP A 9 -40.19 -8.64 40.70
C ASP A 9 -39.10 -7.57 40.55
N HIS A 10 -38.55 -7.09 41.67
CA HIS A 10 -37.42 -6.16 41.67
C HIS A 10 -36.14 -6.80 41.11
N TRP A 11 -35.85 -8.05 41.48
CA TRP A 11 -34.72 -8.80 40.93
C TRP A 11 -34.88 -9.09 39.44
N GLN A 12 -36.09 -9.40 38.98
CA GLN A 12 -36.39 -9.60 37.56
C GLN A 12 -36.17 -8.31 36.75
N THR A 13 -36.60 -7.17 37.29
CA THR A 13 -36.39 -5.86 36.66
C THR A 13 -34.90 -5.49 36.61
N LEU A 14 -34.14 -5.75 37.69
CA LEU A 14 -32.70 -5.50 37.73
C LEU A 14 -31.95 -6.36 36.72
N ILE A 15 -32.25 -7.67 36.65
CA ILE A 15 -31.66 -8.60 35.68
C ILE A 15 -32.02 -8.15 34.25
N GLY A 16 -33.28 -7.76 34.02
CA GLY A 16 -33.73 -7.23 32.72
C GLY A 16 -32.95 -5.99 32.28
N ALA A 17 -32.72 -5.05 33.19
CA ALA A 17 -31.93 -3.84 32.93
C ALA A 17 -30.45 -4.16 32.62
N ILE A 18 -29.84 -5.10 33.35
CA ILE A 18 -28.45 -5.54 33.11
C ILE A 18 -28.33 -6.20 31.73
N ILE A 19 -29.22 -7.16 31.42
CA ILE A 19 -29.21 -7.85 30.13
C ILE A 19 -29.47 -6.87 28.98
N GLY A 20 -30.45 -5.97 29.13
CA GLY A 20 -30.75 -4.93 28.16
C GLY A 20 -29.56 -3.99 27.90
N GLY A 21 -28.88 -3.56 28.96
CA GLY A 21 -27.69 -2.72 28.88
C GLY A 21 -26.52 -3.43 28.15
N LEU A 22 -26.23 -4.69 28.50
CA LEU A 22 -25.19 -5.49 27.84
C LEU A 22 -25.51 -5.74 26.37
N PHE A 23 -26.78 -6.01 26.05
CA PHE A 23 -27.22 -6.20 24.66
C PHE A 23 -27.06 -4.90 23.86
N ALA A 24 -27.50 -3.77 24.40
CA ALA A 24 -27.34 -2.47 23.74
C ALA A 24 -25.87 -2.13 23.49
N LEU A 25 -24.98 -2.34 24.48
CA LEU A 25 -23.54 -2.16 24.34
C LEU A 25 -22.97 -3.07 23.23
N SER A 26 -23.37 -4.33 23.21
CA SER A 26 -22.91 -5.32 22.21
C SER A 26 -23.32 -4.93 20.80
N VAL A 27 -24.56 -4.50 20.61
CA VAL A 27 -25.07 -4.00 19.32
C VAL A 27 -24.33 -2.73 18.90
N ALA A 28 -24.12 -1.78 19.81
CA ALA A 28 -23.37 -0.56 19.51
C ALA A 28 -21.93 -0.86 19.07
N LEU A 29 -21.25 -1.78 19.76
CA LEU A 29 -19.90 -2.22 19.40
C LEU A 29 -19.86 -2.90 18.02
N LEU A 30 -20.86 -3.74 17.71
CA LEU A 30 -20.97 -4.39 16.41
C LEU A 30 -21.17 -3.37 15.28
N VAL A 31 -22.06 -2.39 15.47
CA VAL A 31 -22.31 -1.33 14.49
C VAL A 31 -21.05 -0.47 14.28
N ALA A 32 -20.39 -0.05 15.37
CA ALA A 32 -19.15 0.71 15.30
C ALA A 32 -18.04 -0.07 14.57
N TYR A 33 -17.91 -1.37 14.86
CA TYR A 33 -16.97 -2.25 14.17
C TYR A 33 -17.27 -2.36 12.67
N LYS A 34 -18.54 -2.55 12.29
CA LYS A 34 -18.96 -2.66 10.88
C LYS A 34 -18.73 -1.35 10.11
N ALA A 35 -19.03 -0.20 10.73
CA ALA A 35 -18.79 1.11 10.14
C ALA A 35 -17.29 1.33 9.86
N ARG A 36 -16.45 1.14 10.90
CA ARG A 36 -14.99 1.23 10.76
C ARG A 36 -14.46 0.27 9.70
N ARG A 37 -14.95 -0.97 9.68
CA ARG A 37 -14.54 -1.98 8.71
C ARG A 37 -14.85 -1.57 7.27
N SER A 38 -16.01 -0.97 7.04
CA SER A 38 -16.39 -0.46 5.73
C SER A 38 -15.42 0.62 5.26
N GLU A 39 -15.03 1.54 6.15
CA GLU A 39 -14.08 2.60 5.84
C GLU A 39 -12.67 2.06 5.54
N GLU A 40 -12.20 1.08 6.33
CA GLU A 40 -10.93 0.40 6.10
C GLU A 40 -10.90 -0.31 4.73
N ILE A 41 -12.01 -0.96 4.34
CA ILE A 41 -12.14 -1.62 3.03
C ILE A 41 -12.08 -0.60 1.89
N SER A 42 -12.83 0.51 1.99
CA SER A 42 -12.81 1.57 0.99
C SER A 42 -11.41 2.17 0.82
N ALA A 43 -10.72 2.47 1.93
CA ALA A 43 -9.34 2.94 1.90
C ALA A 43 -8.38 1.92 1.27
N ALA A 44 -8.51 0.64 1.65
CA ALA A 44 -7.68 -0.42 1.10
C ALA A 44 -7.89 -0.63 -0.40
N MET A 45 -9.12 -0.50 -0.91
CA MET A 45 -9.39 -0.60 -2.36
C MET A 45 -8.73 0.53 -3.14
N LEU A 46 -8.79 1.77 -2.63
CA LEU A 46 -8.09 2.91 -3.23
C LEU A 46 -6.58 2.68 -3.28
N LEU A 47 -5.99 2.28 -2.14
CA LEU A 47 -4.57 1.96 -2.06
C LEU A 47 -4.19 0.85 -3.05
N VAL A 48 -4.93 -0.26 -3.09
CA VAL A 48 -4.65 -1.35 -4.04
C VAL A 48 -4.69 -0.85 -5.49
N GLY A 49 -5.63 0.03 -5.85
CA GLY A 49 -5.68 0.65 -7.17
C GLY A 49 -4.39 1.41 -7.51
N ASP A 50 -3.93 2.28 -6.61
CA ASP A 50 -2.68 3.04 -6.78
C ASP A 50 -1.46 2.11 -6.88
N LEU A 51 -1.32 1.15 -5.96
CA LEU A 51 -0.20 0.21 -5.91
C LEU A 51 -0.11 -0.67 -7.17
N VAL A 52 -1.25 -1.23 -7.60
CA VAL A 52 -1.33 -2.06 -8.81
C VAL A 52 -1.02 -1.23 -10.05
N SER A 53 -1.51 0.03 -10.13
CA SER A 53 -1.23 0.89 -11.28
C SER A 53 0.26 1.13 -11.49
N VAL A 54 1.01 1.37 -10.40
CA VAL A 54 2.47 1.54 -10.43
C VAL A 54 3.18 0.25 -10.80
N ARG A 55 2.80 -0.88 -10.19
CA ARG A 55 3.39 -2.19 -10.48
C ARG A 55 3.22 -2.58 -11.95
N VAL A 56 1.99 -2.50 -12.46
CA VAL A 56 1.66 -2.86 -13.85
C VAL A 56 2.35 -1.94 -14.85
N ALA A 57 2.52 -0.65 -14.54
CA ALA A 57 3.29 0.24 -15.39
C ALA A 57 4.75 -0.21 -15.54
N GLY A 58 5.38 -0.65 -14.44
CA GLY A 58 6.71 -1.25 -14.46
C GLY A 58 6.79 -2.52 -15.30
N GLU A 59 5.92 -3.48 -15.01
CA GLU A 59 5.85 -4.76 -15.74
C GLU A 59 5.67 -4.54 -17.25
N ARG A 60 4.79 -3.61 -17.64
CA ARG A 60 4.58 -3.27 -19.05
C ARG A 60 5.81 -2.67 -19.71
N LEU A 61 6.59 -1.85 -19.00
CA LEU A 61 7.84 -1.31 -19.54
C LEU A 61 8.92 -2.39 -19.68
N ASP A 62 8.98 -3.34 -18.75
CA ASP A 62 9.89 -4.48 -18.83
C ASP A 62 9.56 -5.35 -20.04
N ASP A 63 8.29 -5.69 -20.23
CA ASP A 63 7.81 -6.43 -21.40
C ASP A 63 8.12 -5.70 -22.71
N LEU A 64 7.90 -4.38 -22.73
CA LEU A 64 8.16 -3.56 -23.91
C LEU A 64 9.67 -3.45 -24.21
N ALA A 65 10.53 -3.41 -23.19
CA ALA A 65 11.98 -3.40 -23.36
C ALA A 65 12.47 -4.71 -23.99
N VAL A 66 11.96 -5.85 -23.51
CA VAL A 66 12.25 -7.18 -24.08
C VAL A 66 11.82 -7.25 -25.53
N ASN A 67 10.58 -6.84 -25.83
CA ASN A 67 10.03 -6.85 -27.19
C ASN A 67 10.82 -5.94 -28.16
N LYS A 68 11.29 -4.78 -27.67
CA LYS A 68 12.12 -3.86 -28.46
C LYS A 68 13.61 -4.19 -28.47
N LYS A 69 14.03 -5.27 -27.79
CA LYS A 69 15.43 -5.69 -27.68
C LYS A 69 16.34 -4.57 -27.18
N ILE A 70 15.87 -3.79 -26.20
CA ILE A 70 16.67 -2.73 -25.60
C ILE A 70 17.88 -3.35 -24.90
N SER A 71 19.08 -2.84 -25.19
CA SER A 71 20.30 -3.34 -24.57
C SER A 71 20.35 -2.98 -23.08
N LYS A 72 21.07 -3.77 -22.28
CA LYS A 72 21.14 -3.55 -20.83
C LYS A 72 21.74 -2.20 -20.49
N GLU A 73 22.70 -1.74 -21.29
CA GLU A 73 23.42 -0.47 -21.11
C GLU A 73 22.51 0.74 -21.33
N ASN A 74 21.50 0.61 -22.20
CA ASN A 74 20.57 1.69 -22.53
C ASN A 74 19.23 1.58 -21.79
N TYR A 75 19.01 0.50 -21.06
CA TYR A 75 17.71 0.18 -20.49
C TYR A 75 17.28 1.20 -19.43
N ALA A 76 18.16 1.69 -18.56
CA ALA A 76 17.79 2.67 -17.54
C ALA A 76 17.34 4.01 -18.14
N LEU A 77 18.07 4.52 -19.14
CA LEU A 77 17.69 5.72 -19.88
C LEU A 77 16.36 5.54 -20.61
N TRP A 78 16.23 4.43 -21.34
CA TRP A 78 15.01 4.10 -22.06
C TRP A 78 13.82 3.98 -21.11
N PHE A 79 13.99 3.29 -19.99
CA PHE A 79 12.96 3.09 -18.98
C PHE A 79 12.51 4.43 -18.41
N SER A 80 13.46 5.29 -18.03
CA SER A 80 13.18 6.62 -17.48
C SER A 80 12.45 7.51 -18.49
N GLU A 81 12.87 7.48 -19.77
CA GLU A 81 12.20 8.20 -20.85
C GLU A 81 10.73 7.76 -20.98
N LYS A 82 10.46 6.44 -20.98
CA LYS A 82 9.08 5.93 -21.07
C LYS A 82 8.29 6.22 -19.81
N MET A 83 8.89 6.10 -18.63
CA MET A 83 8.26 6.47 -17.37
C MET A 83 7.81 7.92 -17.35
N ILE A 84 8.59 8.87 -17.86
CA ILE A 84 8.17 10.28 -17.94
C ILE A 84 6.84 10.42 -18.68
N LEU A 85 6.65 9.66 -19.75
CA LEU A 85 5.46 9.69 -20.61
C LEU A 85 4.27 8.94 -20.02
N SER A 86 4.50 7.83 -19.30
CA SER A 86 3.44 6.92 -18.86
C SER A 86 3.32 6.75 -17.35
N ARG A 87 3.97 7.59 -16.55
CA ARG A 87 3.98 7.44 -15.08
C ARG A 87 2.56 7.47 -14.51
N PRO A 88 2.19 6.46 -13.70
CA PRO A 88 0.93 6.48 -12.97
C PRO A 88 0.92 7.62 -11.94
N LYS A 89 -0.24 8.26 -11.81
CA LYS A 89 -0.45 9.25 -10.75
C LYS A 89 -1.09 8.55 -9.56
N ILE A 90 -0.45 8.68 -8.40
CA ILE A 90 -1.03 8.24 -7.13
C ILE A 90 -2.21 9.16 -6.80
N SER A 91 -3.29 8.59 -6.27
CA SER A 91 -4.45 9.34 -5.81
C SER A 91 -4.07 10.41 -4.76
N PRO A 92 -4.66 11.62 -4.81
CA PRO A 92 -4.47 12.61 -3.74
C PRO A 92 -5.01 12.13 -2.37
N LEU A 93 -5.79 11.05 -2.35
CA LEU A 93 -6.31 10.45 -1.13
C LEU A 93 -5.40 9.34 -0.58
N PHE A 94 -4.22 9.12 -1.16
CA PHE A 94 -3.32 8.03 -0.77
C PHE A 94 -2.93 8.12 0.70
N GLU A 95 -2.36 9.24 1.14
CA GLU A 95 -1.92 9.43 2.53
C GLU A 95 -3.09 9.28 3.52
N ALA A 96 -4.24 9.88 3.22
CA ALA A 96 -5.44 9.74 4.04
C ALA A 96 -5.91 8.27 4.12
N SER A 97 -5.76 7.51 3.03
CA SER A 97 -6.07 6.09 3.00
C SER A 97 -5.04 5.25 3.77
N VAL A 98 -3.75 5.61 3.71
CA VAL A 98 -2.68 4.98 4.50
C VAL A 98 -2.97 5.14 5.99
N ILE A 99 -3.27 6.36 6.46
CA ILE A 99 -3.57 6.65 7.87
C ILE A 99 -4.71 5.75 8.40
N ARG A 100 -5.73 5.51 7.58
CA ARG A 100 -6.87 4.65 7.94
C ARG A 100 -6.48 3.18 8.14
N VAL A 101 -5.55 2.65 7.35
CA VAL A 101 -5.13 1.24 7.41
C VAL A 101 -3.86 1.03 8.25
N MET A 102 -3.11 2.08 8.58
CA MET A 102 -1.85 2.03 9.33
C MET A 102 -1.96 1.27 10.66
N PRO A 103 -3.01 1.46 11.50
CA PRO A 103 -3.11 0.76 12.78
C PRO A 103 -3.32 -0.76 12.66
N ILE A 104 -3.64 -1.28 11.47
CA ILE A 104 -3.95 -2.70 11.25
C ILE A 104 -2.71 -3.57 11.39
N ASN A 105 -1.57 -3.13 10.84
CA ASN A 105 -0.33 -3.89 10.88
C ASN A 105 0.89 -3.02 10.62
N LYS A 106 1.88 -3.08 11.53
CA LYS A 106 3.13 -2.31 11.41
C LYS A 106 3.91 -2.56 10.11
N ASN A 107 3.92 -3.79 9.59
CA ASN A 107 4.63 -4.08 8.34
C ASN A 107 3.88 -3.49 7.14
N LEU A 108 2.55 -3.53 7.16
CA LEU A 108 1.73 -2.89 6.12
C LEU A 108 2.01 -1.39 6.08
N ALA A 109 1.98 -0.74 7.24
CA ALA A 109 2.33 0.67 7.37
C ALA A 109 3.73 0.96 6.79
N ALA A 110 4.75 0.19 7.20
CA ALA A 110 6.11 0.37 6.71
C ALA A 110 6.23 0.21 5.18
N HIS A 111 5.57 -0.80 4.58
CA HIS A 111 5.61 -0.95 3.12
C HIS A 111 4.89 0.19 2.39
N LEU A 112 3.75 0.67 2.89
CA LEU A 112 3.02 1.79 2.29
C LEU A 112 3.84 3.09 2.36
N GLU A 113 4.45 3.39 3.51
CA GLU A 113 5.29 4.56 3.71
C GLU A 113 6.56 4.51 2.86
N LEU A 114 7.25 3.36 2.81
CA LEU A 114 8.45 3.19 1.98
C LEU A 114 8.12 3.31 0.50
N PHE A 115 7.04 2.68 0.04
CA PHE A 115 6.55 2.85 -1.33
C PHE A 115 6.33 4.33 -1.64
N HIS A 116 5.56 5.04 -0.81
CA HIS A 116 5.23 6.45 -1.05
C HIS A 116 6.46 7.35 -1.07
N THR A 117 7.35 7.17 -0.09
CA THR A 117 8.59 7.94 0.03
C THR A 117 9.47 7.77 -1.20
N ILE A 118 9.70 6.53 -1.61
CA ILE A 118 10.55 6.21 -2.75
C ILE A 118 9.90 6.72 -4.05
N TYR A 119 8.61 6.49 -4.23
CA TYR A 119 7.89 6.92 -5.44
C TYR A 119 7.90 8.45 -5.61
N THR A 120 7.69 9.19 -4.52
CA THR A 120 7.77 10.66 -4.54
C THR A 120 9.20 11.15 -4.79
N ALA A 121 10.22 10.47 -4.26
CA ALA A 121 11.62 10.80 -4.53
C ALA A 121 12.00 10.64 -6.01
N ILE A 122 11.43 9.64 -6.69
CA ILE A 122 11.61 9.40 -8.13
C ILE A 122 11.07 10.55 -8.97
N GLU A 123 9.93 11.15 -8.60
CA GLU A 123 9.30 12.24 -9.38
C GLU A 123 10.25 13.41 -9.62
N HIS A 124 11.03 13.81 -8.61
CA HIS A 124 12.01 14.88 -8.75
C HIS A 124 13.11 14.56 -9.79
N LYS A 125 13.53 13.29 -9.87
CA LYS A 125 14.52 12.83 -10.84
C LYS A 125 13.93 12.75 -12.24
N LEU A 126 12.69 12.25 -12.35
CA LEU A 126 11.96 12.20 -13.61
C LEU A 126 11.72 13.61 -14.19
N GLU A 127 11.43 14.61 -13.35
CA GLU A 127 11.28 16.00 -13.81
C GLU A 127 12.59 16.55 -14.38
N ARG A 128 13.73 16.31 -13.71
CA ARG A 128 15.05 16.71 -14.22
C ARG A 128 15.37 16.02 -15.53
N LEU A 129 15.13 14.71 -15.63
CA LEU A 129 15.32 13.94 -16.85
C LEU A 129 14.40 14.40 -17.98
N SER A 130 13.16 14.80 -17.69
CA SER A 130 12.22 15.33 -18.70
C SER A 130 12.81 16.55 -19.40
N LYS A 131 13.40 17.48 -18.64
CA LYS A 131 14.06 18.68 -19.19
C LYS A 131 15.26 18.31 -20.07
N ASP A 132 16.03 17.29 -19.70
CA ASP A 132 17.14 16.81 -20.54
C ASP A 132 16.65 16.13 -21.84
N PHE A 133 15.63 15.27 -21.78
CA PHE A 133 15.05 14.64 -22.96
C PHE A 133 14.37 15.64 -23.90
N GLU A 134 13.75 16.69 -23.36
CA GLU A 134 13.25 17.82 -24.15
C GLU A 134 14.40 18.56 -24.85
N ALA A 135 15.47 18.91 -24.14
CA ALA A 135 16.63 19.56 -24.74
C ALA A 135 17.32 18.69 -25.80
N ILE A 136 17.39 17.36 -25.62
CA ILE A 136 17.90 16.44 -26.64
C ILE A 136 17.03 16.50 -27.90
N ARG A 137 15.71 16.48 -27.75
CA ARG A 137 14.76 16.55 -28.88
C ARG A 137 14.83 17.87 -29.63
N GLU A 138 15.03 18.98 -28.93
CA GLU A 138 15.07 20.33 -29.53
C GLU A 138 16.44 20.72 -30.08
N LYS A 139 17.51 20.40 -29.34
CA LYS A 139 18.86 20.95 -29.54
C LYS A 139 19.90 19.86 -29.85
N GLY A 140 19.52 18.59 -29.85
CA GLY A 140 20.40 17.45 -30.09
C GLY A 140 21.36 17.14 -28.94
N LYS A 141 21.25 17.82 -27.79
CA LYS A 141 22.10 17.60 -26.61
C LYS A 141 21.35 17.87 -25.29
N PRO A 142 21.65 17.12 -24.21
CA PRO A 142 21.06 17.36 -22.90
C PRO A 142 21.53 18.69 -22.29
N ILE A 143 20.78 19.16 -21.28
CA ILE A 143 21.15 20.37 -20.52
C ILE A 143 22.35 20.04 -19.63
N ARG A 144 22.36 18.84 -19.06
CA ARG A 144 23.39 18.34 -18.14
C ARG A 144 24.34 17.36 -18.85
N SER A 145 25.42 16.96 -18.17
CA SER A 145 26.32 15.94 -18.71
C SER A 145 25.62 14.58 -18.87
N ASN A 146 26.04 13.82 -19.88
CA ASN A 146 25.52 12.46 -20.12
C ASN A 146 25.68 11.57 -18.87
N GLU A 147 26.81 11.71 -18.16
CA GLU A 147 27.08 10.97 -16.92
C GLU A 147 26.06 11.28 -15.83
N SER A 148 25.72 12.56 -15.61
CA SER A 148 24.70 12.94 -14.63
C SER A 148 23.31 12.43 -15.01
N MET A 149 22.99 12.43 -16.30
CA MET A 149 21.72 11.94 -16.82
C MET A 149 21.61 10.41 -16.65
N LEU A 150 22.67 9.68 -16.99
CA LEU A 150 22.77 8.23 -16.78
C LEU A 150 22.63 7.86 -15.30
N ALA A 151 23.33 8.58 -14.42
CA ALA A 151 23.25 8.34 -12.98
C ALA A 151 21.83 8.55 -12.42
N ASP A 152 21.13 9.60 -12.84
CA ASP A 152 19.73 9.81 -12.44
C ASP A 152 18.82 8.70 -12.98
N ALA A 153 19.02 8.27 -14.23
CA ALA A 153 18.21 7.22 -14.84
C ALA A 153 18.40 5.85 -14.17
N ASP A 154 19.63 5.52 -13.77
CA ASP A 154 19.93 4.31 -12.99
C ASP A 154 19.27 4.34 -11.61
N ILE A 155 19.30 5.51 -10.95
CA ILE A 155 18.64 5.68 -9.66
C ILE A 155 17.13 5.51 -9.82
N VAL A 156 16.52 6.14 -10.83
CA VAL A 156 15.09 6.00 -11.14
C VAL A 156 14.72 4.54 -11.35
N LEU A 157 15.46 3.82 -12.19
CA LEU A 157 15.18 2.41 -12.47
C LEU A 157 15.23 1.55 -11.19
N ARG A 158 16.29 1.71 -10.39
CA ARG A 158 16.49 0.95 -9.15
C ARG A 158 15.41 1.29 -8.12
N GLU A 159 15.22 2.57 -7.82
CA GLU A 159 14.24 3.03 -6.85
C GLU A 159 12.82 2.64 -7.26
N PHE A 160 12.51 2.69 -8.56
CA PHE A 160 11.20 2.25 -9.06
C PHE A 160 10.97 0.76 -8.80
N LYS A 161 11.97 -0.10 -9.05
CA LYS A 161 11.89 -1.54 -8.73
C LYS A 161 11.73 -1.81 -7.24
N THR A 162 12.41 -1.03 -6.40
CA THR A 162 12.21 -1.10 -4.95
C THR A 162 10.79 -0.68 -4.58
N ALA A 163 10.30 0.44 -5.12
CA ALA A 163 8.94 0.90 -4.89
C ALA A 163 7.89 -0.15 -5.30
N THR A 164 8.01 -0.77 -6.48
CA THR A 164 7.07 -1.82 -6.92
C THR A 164 7.13 -3.07 -6.03
N THR A 165 8.30 -3.40 -5.48
CA THR A 165 8.45 -4.50 -4.52
C THR A 165 7.71 -4.21 -3.21
N HIS A 166 7.85 -2.98 -2.67
CA HIS A 166 7.07 -2.55 -1.51
C HIS A 166 5.57 -2.48 -1.81
N ALA A 167 5.20 -2.00 -3.00
CA ALA A 167 3.80 -1.96 -3.45
C ALA A 167 3.19 -3.36 -3.49
N TYR A 168 3.89 -4.34 -4.05
CA TYR A 168 3.45 -5.73 -4.09
C TYR A 168 3.25 -6.32 -2.69
N CYS A 169 4.21 -6.10 -1.77
CA CYS A 169 4.07 -6.54 -0.38
C CYS A 169 2.88 -5.87 0.32
N ALA A 170 2.68 -4.56 0.12
CA ALA A 170 1.56 -3.82 0.67
C ALA A 170 0.21 -4.30 0.10
N GLU A 171 0.11 -4.50 -1.21
CA GLU A 171 -1.06 -5.06 -1.90
C GLU A 171 -1.48 -6.38 -1.27
N GLN A 172 -0.53 -7.32 -1.12
CA GLN A 172 -0.78 -8.64 -0.55
C GLN A 172 -1.22 -8.57 0.91
N LEU A 173 -0.63 -7.66 1.69
CA LEU A 173 -1.02 -7.42 3.08
C LEU A 173 -2.43 -6.81 3.17
N LEU A 174 -2.78 -5.84 2.32
CA LEU A 174 -4.12 -5.27 2.24
C LEU A 174 -5.16 -6.33 1.88
N SER A 175 -4.90 -7.13 0.85
CA SER A 175 -5.81 -8.20 0.43
C SER A 175 -6.10 -9.20 1.55
N ARG A 176 -5.10 -9.55 2.36
CA ARG A 176 -5.24 -10.55 3.44
C ARG A 176 -5.79 -9.99 4.74
N LEU A 177 -5.35 -8.79 5.13
CA LEU A 177 -5.67 -8.20 6.44
C LEU A 177 -6.89 -7.29 6.39
N VAL A 178 -7.22 -6.75 5.22
CA VAL A 178 -8.29 -5.77 5.05
C VAL A 178 -9.37 -6.24 4.09
N LEU A 179 -9.05 -6.79 2.92
CA LEU A 179 -10.11 -7.13 1.95
C LEU A 179 -10.72 -8.51 2.14
N ASN A 180 -10.09 -9.38 2.96
CA ASN A 180 -10.60 -10.73 3.18
C ASN A 180 -11.82 -10.77 4.12
N ASN A 181 -12.65 -11.81 3.98
CA ASN A 181 -13.84 -12.07 4.79
C ASN A 181 -13.51 -12.42 6.25
N PHE A 182 -12.35 -13.06 6.50
CA PHE A 182 -11.93 -13.49 7.83
C PHE A 182 -10.55 -12.92 8.21
N PRO A 183 -10.44 -11.59 8.42
CA PRO A 183 -9.16 -10.92 8.67
C PRO A 183 -8.54 -11.36 10.01
N THR A 184 -9.35 -11.57 11.05
CA THR A 184 -8.89 -11.97 12.39
C THR A 184 -8.21 -13.33 12.38
N TRP A 185 -8.80 -14.31 11.67
CA TRP A 185 -8.21 -15.63 11.49
C TRP A 185 -6.87 -15.57 10.75
N ARG A 186 -6.79 -14.77 9.68
CA ARG A 186 -5.56 -14.56 8.90
C ARG A 186 -4.45 -13.92 9.72
N ARG A 187 -4.79 -12.96 10.60
CA ARG A 187 -3.84 -12.36 11.56
C ARG A 187 -3.26 -13.43 12.48
N LEU A 188 -4.12 -14.26 13.09
CA LEU A 188 -3.69 -15.34 13.96
C LEU A 188 -2.82 -16.37 13.23
N ARG A 189 -3.25 -16.81 12.03
CA ARG A 189 -2.50 -17.72 11.17
C ARG A 189 -1.09 -17.20 10.88
N ARG A 190 -0.95 -15.92 10.58
CA ARG A 190 0.35 -15.30 10.26
C ARG A 190 1.31 -15.28 11.45
N ILE A 191 0.78 -15.17 12.67
CA ILE A 191 1.59 -15.25 13.89
C ILE A 191 2.12 -16.68 14.09
N ILE A 192 1.28 -17.68 13.85
CA ILE A 192 1.60 -19.09 14.10
C ILE A 192 2.43 -19.70 12.96
N SER A 193 2.10 -19.41 11.71
CA SER A 193 2.72 -20.02 10.52
C SER A 193 2.76 -19.02 9.35
N PRO A 194 3.73 -18.09 9.34
CA PRO A 194 3.89 -17.12 8.26
C PRO A 194 4.29 -17.80 6.96
N SER A 195 3.69 -17.39 5.84
CA SER A 195 4.05 -17.97 4.52
C SER A 195 5.44 -17.51 4.07
N SER A 196 6.07 -18.25 3.16
CA SER A 196 7.38 -17.89 2.58
C SER A 196 7.41 -16.46 2.03
N HIS A 197 6.31 -16.05 1.38
CA HIS A 197 6.18 -14.69 0.89
C HIS A 197 6.08 -13.64 2.01
N GLU A 198 5.33 -13.92 3.09
CA GLU A 198 5.25 -13.02 4.25
C GLU A 198 6.60 -12.87 4.95
N GLN A 199 7.37 -13.96 5.01
CA GLN A 199 8.74 -13.95 5.50
C GLN A 199 9.63 -13.09 4.61
N ARG A 200 9.50 -13.19 3.27
CA ARG A 200 10.24 -12.36 2.31
C ARG A 200 9.94 -10.87 2.48
N CYS A 201 8.67 -10.48 2.56
CA CYS A 201 8.29 -9.08 2.79
C CYS A 201 8.78 -8.57 4.14
N HIS A 202 8.74 -9.41 5.19
CA HIS A 202 9.27 -9.03 6.49
C HIS A 202 10.80 -8.89 6.47
N LYS A 203 11.50 -9.77 5.75
CA LYS A 203 12.95 -9.73 5.56
C LYS A 203 13.38 -8.46 4.81
N LEU A 204 12.64 -8.09 3.76
CA LEU A 204 12.85 -6.85 3.01
C LEU A 204 12.83 -5.61 3.92
N LEU A 205 11.91 -5.55 4.88
CA LEU A 205 11.87 -4.43 5.86
C LEU A 205 13.05 -4.43 6.85
N LYS A 206 13.65 -5.59 7.13
CA LYS A 206 14.74 -5.71 8.10
C LYS A 206 16.11 -5.46 7.48
N GLU A 207 16.31 -5.96 6.28
CA GLU A 207 17.61 -5.99 5.62
C GLU A 207 17.74 -4.90 4.54
N GLY A 208 16.62 -4.29 4.14
CA GLY A 208 16.57 -3.42 2.97
C GLY A 208 16.50 -4.21 1.67
N ASP A 209 16.41 -3.49 0.55
CA ASP A 209 16.51 -4.07 -0.79
C ASP A 209 18.02 -4.28 -1.07
N THR A 210 18.51 -5.50 -0.84
CA THR A 210 19.88 -5.93 -1.19
C THR A 210 19.97 -6.37 -2.63
#